data_AF-A0A016TUZ7-F1
#
_entry.id   AF-A0A016TUZ7-F1
#
_cell.length_a   1.000
_cell.length_b   1.000
_cell.length_c   1.000
_cell.angle_alpha   90.00
_cell.angle_beta   90.00
_cell.angle_gamma   90.00
#
_symmetry.space_group_name_H-M   'P 1'
#
loop_
_entity.id
_entity.type
_entity.pdbx_description
1 polymer ?
#
loop_
_entity_poly.entity_id
_entity_poly.type
_entity_poly.pdbx_seq_one_letter_code
_entity_poly.pdbx_strand_id
1 'polypeptide(L)'
;MLKPVLTANLTTMLLTRHENDDELRAIMHKYETDPIFYPIWHSIKFELEQAFPNTKLTLYSCPMGNSELLIAFKKNRITNNCFVLYCNGDLDAEQVNEALNELCQLHTRDKETLFIGEERITKAVSSYFAETTPSETTTPYPCKLFYMNQEQINSVRELTLPKLPPGYELGSADPEKDAELITKTWRHSRQNEVEQTR
;
A
#
# COMPACT_ATOMS: atom_id res chain seq x y z
N MET A 1 3.96 30.46 45.67
CA MET A 1 4.73 29.87 44.56
C MET A 1 3.75 29.16 43.65
N LEU A 2 3.42 29.78 42.51
CA LEU A 2 2.58 29.18 41.47
C LEU A 2 3.47 28.30 40.59
N LYS A 3 3.11 27.03 40.43
CA LYS A 3 3.77 26.12 39.49
C LYS A 3 3.53 26.62 38.06
N PRO A 4 4.53 26.56 37.16
CA PRO A 4 4.32 26.90 35.77
C PRO A 4 3.38 25.86 35.14
N VAL A 5 2.33 26.35 34.49
CA VAL A 5 1.52 25.56 33.57
C VAL A 5 2.41 25.27 32.37
N LEU A 6 2.78 23.99 32.20
CA LEU A 6 3.39 23.50 30.98
C LEU A 6 2.38 23.71 29.84
N THR A 7 2.63 24.73 29.03
CA THR A 7 2.01 24.89 27.71
C THR A 7 2.35 23.64 26.91
N ALA A 8 1.33 22.83 26.64
CA ALA A 8 1.41 21.76 25.65
C ALA A 8 1.76 22.42 24.30
N ASN A 9 2.93 22.07 23.75
CA ASN A 9 3.24 22.39 22.36
C ASN A 9 2.16 21.73 21.50
N LEU A 10 1.39 22.55 20.79
CA LEU A 10 0.51 22.09 19.72
C LEU A 10 1.43 21.63 18.58
N THR A 11 1.81 20.36 18.60
CA THR A 11 2.53 19.73 17.48
C THR A 11 1.65 19.85 16.25
N THR A 12 2.06 20.64 15.27
CA THR A 12 1.39 20.72 13.97
C THR A 12 1.44 19.32 13.35
N MET A 13 0.29 18.76 13.00
CA MET A 13 0.22 17.49 12.27
C MET A 13 0.91 17.66 10.92
N LEU A 14 1.89 16.81 10.62
CA LEU A 14 2.61 16.78 9.36
C LEU A 14 1.77 16.04 8.30
N LEU A 15 1.05 15.01 8.73
CA LEU A 15 0.21 14.19 7.84
C LEU A 15 -1.16 14.85 7.60
N THR A 16 -1.43 15.19 6.34
CA THR A 16 -2.78 15.57 5.90
C THR A 16 -3.53 14.32 5.48
N ARG A 17 -4.66 14.03 6.14
CA ARG A 17 -5.52 12.89 5.79
C ARG A 17 -6.49 13.28 4.68
N HIS A 18 -6.64 12.39 3.69
CA HIS A 18 -7.61 12.51 2.59
C HIS A 18 -8.74 11.52 2.81
N GLU A 19 -9.97 12.02 2.96
CA GLU A 19 -11.12 11.21 3.34
C GLU A 19 -12.26 11.22 2.34
N ASN A 20 -12.40 12.28 1.53
CA ASN A 20 -13.49 12.38 0.58
C ASN A 20 -13.11 11.82 -0.79
N ASP A 21 -14.11 11.31 -1.50
CA ASP A 21 -13.90 10.67 -2.80
C ASP A 21 -13.29 11.61 -3.84
N ASP A 22 -13.55 12.91 -3.76
CA ASP A 22 -13.08 13.89 -4.74
C ASP A 22 -11.59 14.21 -4.57
N GLU A 23 -11.10 14.29 -3.33
CA GLU A 23 -9.66 14.36 -3.00
C GLU A 23 -8.95 13.11 -3.50
N LEU A 24 -9.53 11.94 -3.23
CA LEU A 24 -9.01 10.66 -3.69
C LEU A 24 -8.90 10.60 -5.23
N ARG A 25 -9.95 11.02 -5.94
CA ARG A 25 -9.93 11.11 -7.42
C ARG A 25 -8.93 12.14 -7.91
N ALA A 26 -8.81 13.29 -7.25
CA ALA A 26 -7.84 14.32 -7.61
C ALA A 26 -6.39 13.81 -7.48
N ILE A 27 -6.08 13.08 -6.41
CA ILE A 27 -4.76 12.46 -6.22
C ILE A 27 -4.50 11.37 -7.26
N MET A 28 -5.51 10.53 -7.57
CA MET A 28 -5.40 9.54 -8.64
C MET A 28 -5.01 10.19 -9.98
N HIS A 29 -5.70 11.27 -10.35
CA HIS A 29 -5.48 11.96 -11.61
C HIS A 29 -4.13 12.70 -11.64
N LYS A 30 -3.74 13.33 -10.52
CA LYS A 30 -2.46 14.06 -10.39
C LYS A 30 -1.24 13.20 -10.74
N TYR A 31 -1.29 11.90 -10.46
CA TYR A 31 -0.16 10.98 -10.58
C TYR A 31 -0.39 9.81 -11.56
N GLU A 32 -1.44 9.84 -12.37
CA GLU A 32 -1.85 8.71 -13.23
C GLU A 32 -0.83 8.32 -14.32
N THR A 33 0.10 9.23 -14.64
CA THR A 33 1.15 8.99 -15.64
C THR A 33 2.39 8.34 -15.07
N ASP A 34 2.53 8.25 -13.74
CA ASP A 34 3.67 7.62 -13.08
C ASP A 34 3.35 6.16 -12.71
N PRO A 35 3.97 5.16 -13.37
CA PRO A 35 3.73 3.75 -13.06
C PRO A 35 4.10 3.37 -11.63
N ILE A 36 5.03 4.09 -10.98
CA ILE A 36 5.43 3.83 -9.58
C ILE A 36 4.28 4.18 -8.62
N PHE A 37 3.39 5.08 -9.01
CA PHE A 37 2.22 5.45 -8.22
C PHE A 37 1.08 4.40 -8.27
N TYR A 38 1.10 3.48 -9.24
CA TYR A 38 0.00 2.53 -9.46
C TYR A 38 -0.41 1.68 -8.24
N PRO A 39 0.48 1.26 -7.33
CA PRO A 39 0.08 0.61 -6.09
C PRO A 39 -0.86 1.46 -5.22
N ILE A 40 -0.64 2.77 -5.14
CA ILE A 40 -1.56 3.70 -4.45
C ILE A 40 -2.79 3.95 -5.32
N TRP A 41 -2.62 4.21 -6.63
CA TRP A 41 -3.74 4.40 -7.55
C TRP A 41 -4.77 3.27 -7.47
N HIS A 42 -4.33 2.02 -7.50
CA HIS A 42 -5.20 0.84 -7.36
C HIS A 42 -5.82 0.75 -5.97
N SER A 43 -5.10 1.11 -4.92
CA SER A 43 -5.64 1.13 -3.57
C SER A 43 -6.78 2.15 -3.44
N ILE A 44 -6.64 3.33 -4.06
CA ILE A 44 -7.70 4.33 -4.11
C ILE A 44 -8.88 3.83 -4.97
N LYS A 45 -8.61 3.31 -6.17
CA LYS A 45 -9.64 2.76 -7.06
C LYS A 45 -10.50 1.73 -6.33
N PHE A 46 -9.88 0.78 -5.63
CA PHE A 46 -10.60 -0.28 -4.93
C PHE A 46 -11.44 0.23 -3.76
N GLU A 47 -11.00 1.29 -3.09
CA GLU A 47 -11.79 1.96 -2.06
C GLU A 47 -13.03 2.63 -2.67
N LEU A 48 -12.85 3.41 -3.73
CA LEU A 48 -13.93 4.10 -4.43
C LEU A 48 -14.97 3.15 -5.04
N GLU A 49 -14.51 2.02 -5.57
CA GLU A 49 -15.36 0.98 -6.16
C GLU A 49 -15.95 0.02 -5.10
N GLN A 50 -15.53 0.12 -3.84
CA GLN A 50 -15.85 -0.83 -2.77
C GLN A 50 -15.57 -2.29 -3.17
N ALA A 51 -14.50 -2.51 -3.95
CA ALA A 51 -14.18 -3.81 -4.54
C ALA A 51 -13.80 -4.87 -3.49
N PHE A 52 -13.29 -4.44 -2.33
CA PHE A 52 -12.86 -5.32 -1.23
C PHE A 52 -13.52 -4.92 0.09
N PRO A 53 -14.66 -5.54 0.48
CA PRO A 53 -15.46 -5.11 1.64
C PRO A 53 -14.76 -5.26 2.99
N ASN A 54 -13.71 -6.09 3.06
CA ASN A 54 -12.92 -6.33 4.27
C ASN A 54 -11.67 -5.45 4.37
N THR A 55 -11.46 -4.55 3.40
CA THR A 55 -10.37 -3.59 3.40
C THR A 55 -10.91 -2.17 3.53
N LYS A 56 -10.22 -1.32 4.28
CA LYS A 56 -10.48 0.12 4.33
C LYS A 56 -9.17 0.87 4.07
N LEU A 57 -9.20 1.80 3.13
CA LEU A 57 -8.11 2.73 2.87
C LEU A 57 -8.22 3.98 3.77
N THR A 58 -7.08 4.40 4.29
CA THR A 58 -6.83 5.77 4.74
C THR A 58 -5.60 6.30 4.02
N LEU A 59 -5.73 7.42 3.31
CA LEU A 59 -4.64 8.03 2.58
C LEU A 59 -4.13 9.28 3.31
N TYR A 60 -2.81 9.44 3.37
CA TYR A 60 -2.14 10.62 3.91
C TYR A 60 -1.20 11.23 2.88
N SER A 61 -1.02 12.55 2.93
CA SER A 61 0.06 13.26 2.26
C SER A 61 0.93 14.02 3.26
N CYS A 62 2.21 14.08 2.96
CA CYS A 62 3.23 14.85 3.68
C CYS A 62 4.02 15.67 2.66
N PRO A 63 3.85 17.01 2.61
CA PRO A 63 4.67 17.86 1.77
C PRO A 63 6.11 17.87 2.29
N MET A 64 7.10 17.73 1.39
CA MET A 64 8.52 17.72 1.70
C MET A 64 9.27 18.72 0.80
N GLY A 65 9.00 20.02 1.02
CA GLY A 65 9.50 21.08 0.15
C GLY A 65 8.86 21.03 -1.24
N ASN A 66 9.66 20.69 -2.27
CA ASN A 66 9.16 20.50 -3.64
C ASN A 66 8.64 19.08 -3.91
N SER A 67 8.73 18.19 -2.93
CA SER A 67 8.32 16.79 -3.01
C SER A 67 7.04 16.53 -2.21
N GLU A 68 6.40 15.40 -2.45
CA GLU A 68 5.23 14.95 -1.68
C GLU A 68 5.32 13.45 -1.42
N LEU A 69 5.27 13.05 -0.15
CA LEU A 69 5.13 11.66 0.28
C LEU A 69 3.65 11.34 0.47
N LEU A 70 3.18 10.30 -0.20
CA LEU A 70 1.87 9.70 0.01
C LEU A 70 1.99 8.38 0.77
N ILE A 71 1.12 8.19 1.76
CA ILE A 71 1.07 6.99 2.58
C ILE A 71 -0.37 6.47 2.58
N ALA A 72 -0.60 5.36 1.90
CA ALA A 72 -1.85 4.62 1.91
C ALA A 72 -1.80 3.54 2.99
N PHE A 73 -2.54 3.73 4.09
CA PHE A 73 -2.77 2.69 5.09
C PHE A 73 -4.00 1.86 4.70
N LYS A 74 -3.82 0.55 4.56
CA LYS A 74 -4.90 -0.39 4.26
C LYS A 74 -5.16 -1.23 5.50
N LYS A 75 -6.28 -0.96 6.15
CA LYS A 75 -6.77 -1.78 7.25
C LYS A 75 -7.46 -3.01 6.67
N ASN A 76 -6.98 -4.20 6.99
CA ASN A 76 -7.59 -5.45 6.55
C ASN A 76 -8.19 -6.20 7.75
N ARG A 77 -9.41 -6.72 7.62
CA ARG A 77 -10.11 -7.46 8.68
C ARG A 77 -9.77 -8.96 8.70
N ILE A 78 -9.27 -9.49 7.60
CA ILE A 78 -8.97 -10.91 7.41
C ILE A 78 -7.47 -11.16 7.56
N THR A 79 -6.62 -10.32 6.95
CA THR A 79 -5.16 -10.42 7.02
C THR A 79 -4.53 -9.19 7.67
N ASN A 80 -3.19 -9.10 7.62
CA ASN A 80 -2.46 -8.00 8.26
C ASN A 80 -2.72 -6.67 7.57
N ASN A 81 -2.60 -5.59 8.35
CA ASN A 81 -2.59 -4.24 7.80
C ASN A 81 -1.32 -4.01 6.97
N CYS A 82 -1.42 -3.14 5.96
CA CYS A 82 -0.27 -2.76 5.15
C CYS A 82 -0.24 -1.27 4.84
N PHE A 83 0.97 -0.78 4.61
CA PHE A 83 1.26 0.59 4.18
C PHE A 83 1.83 0.56 2.77
N VAL A 84 1.27 1.37 1.89
CA VAL A 84 1.78 1.58 0.53
C VAL A 84 2.26 3.02 0.43
N LEU A 85 3.53 3.21 0.08
CA LEU A 85 4.22 4.49 0.07
C LEU A 85 4.64 4.87 -1.34
N TYR A 86 4.48 6.15 -1.65
CA TYR A 86 4.92 6.77 -2.90
C TYR A 86 5.48 8.14 -2.58
N CYS A 87 6.55 8.54 -3.27
CA CYS A 87 7.11 9.87 -3.12
C CYS A 87 7.29 10.49 -4.50
N ASN A 88 6.59 11.60 -4.76
CA ASN A 88 6.84 12.41 -5.94
C ASN A 88 7.97 13.40 -5.63
N GLY A 89 9.13 13.23 -6.29
CA GLY A 89 10.32 14.06 -6.07
C GLY A 89 11.33 13.43 -5.10
N ASP A 90 12.26 14.27 -4.63
CA ASP A 90 13.34 13.88 -3.72
C ASP A 90 12.83 13.46 -2.34
N LEU A 91 13.49 12.45 -1.77
CA LEU A 91 13.17 11.96 -0.43
C LEU A 91 13.92 12.78 0.61
N ASP A 92 13.19 13.38 1.54
CA ASP A 92 13.76 13.98 2.75
C ASP A 92 13.66 12.97 3.90
N ALA A 93 14.80 12.44 4.34
CA ALA A 93 14.84 11.39 5.36
C ALA A 93 14.33 11.87 6.73
N GLU A 94 14.55 13.14 7.08
CA GLU A 94 14.08 13.69 8.36
C GLU A 94 12.55 13.79 8.34
N GLN A 95 11.98 14.33 7.26
CA GLN A 95 10.52 14.41 7.12
C GLN A 95 9.86 13.03 6.99
N VAL A 96 10.51 12.06 6.36
CA VAL A 96 10.03 10.66 6.37
C VAL A 96 9.99 10.11 7.80
N ASN A 97 11.02 10.36 8.62
CA ASN A 97 11.06 9.91 10.00
C ASN A 97 9.97 10.58 10.85
N GLU A 98 9.74 11.88 10.67
CA GLU A 98 8.63 12.60 11.33
C GLU A 98 7.26 12.04 10.91
N ALA A 99 7.06 11.81 9.61
CA ALA A 99 5.84 11.21 9.08
C ALA A 99 5.61 9.80 9.65
N LEU A 100 6.66 8.98 9.77
CA LEU A 100 6.57 7.64 10.36
C LEU A 100 6.28 7.68 11.86
N ASN A 101 6.85 8.64 12.59
CA ASN A 101 6.53 8.86 14.01
C ASN A 101 5.04 9.17 14.20
N GLU A 102 4.51 10.11 13.42
CA GLU A 102 3.08 10.45 13.47
C GLU A 102 2.22 9.26 13.05
N LEU A 103 2.59 8.56 11.98
CA LEU A 103 1.88 7.39 11.48
C LEU A 103 1.78 6.28 12.54
N CYS A 104 2.85 6.03 13.30
CA CYS A 104 2.86 5.04 14.38
C CYS A 104 2.00 5.45 15.59
N GLN A 105 1.70 6.75 15.75
CA GLN A 105 0.74 7.23 16.75
C GLN A 105 -0.70 7.09 16.27
N LEU A 106 -0.92 7.24 14.96
CA LEU A 106 -2.25 7.14 14.34
C LEU A 106 -2.71 5.69 14.15
N HIS A 107 -1.79 4.76 13.88
CA HIS A 107 -2.10 3.36 13.56
C HIS A 107 -1.28 2.40 14.40
N THR A 108 -1.96 1.44 15.01
CA THR A 108 -1.29 0.29 15.63
C THR A 108 -0.65 -0.56 14.54
N ARG A 109 0.64 -0.86 14.70
CA ARG A 109 1.34 -1.82 13.87
C ARG A 109 1.03 -3.25 14.34
N ASP A 110 0.70 -4.11 13.39
CA ASP A 110 0.65 -5.55 13.63
C ASP A 110 2.07 -6.11 13.76
N LYS A 111 2.20 -7.28 14.39
CA LYS A 111 3.47 -8.01 14.53
C LYS A 111 4.20 -8.17 13.18
N GLU A 112 3.45 -8.27 12.09
CA GLU A 112 3.97 -8.44 10.73
C GLU A 112 3.33 -7.41 9.79
N THR A 113 3.64 -6.15 10.04
CA THR A 113 3.22 -5.02 9.21
C THR A 113 4.04 -4.97 7.91
N LEU A 114 3.38 -4.83 6.77
CA LEU A 114 4.04 -4.69 5.47
C LEU A 114 4.15 -3.21 5.07
N PHE A 115 5.33 -2.82 4.59
CA PHE A 115 5.58 -1.53 3.95
C PHE A 115 5.97 -1.78 2.50
N ILE A 116 5.18 -1.25 1.57
CA ILE A 116 5.33 -1.47 0.13
C ILE A 116 5.61 -0.12 -0.52
N GLY A 117 6.70 0.00 -1.26
CA GLY A 117 7.04 1.23 -1.96
C GLY A 117 8.30 1.08 -2.79
N GLU A 118 8.72 2.16 -3.44
CA GLU A 118 10.00 2.22 -4.12
C GLU A 118 11.16 1.94 -3.15
N GLU A 119 12.22 1.30 -3.64
CA GLU A 119 13.37 0.85 -2.82
C GLU A 119 13.93 1.96 -1.92
N ARG A 120 14.06 3.20 -2.44
CA ARG A 120 14.56 4.34 -1.66
C ARG A 120 13.70 4.66 -0.43
N ILE A 121 12.37 4.54 -0.57
CA ILE A 121 11.41 4.82 0.51
C ILE A 121 11.47 3.67 1.51
N THR A 122 11.44 2.42 1.04
CA THR A 122 11.48 1.25 1.94
C THR A 122 12.80 1.12 2.68
N LYS A 123 13.91 1.62 2.12
CA LYS A 123 15.19 1.74 2.82
C LYS A 123 15.11 2.76 3.95
N ALA A 124 14.56 3.95 3.70
CA ALA A 124 14.36 4.94 4.76
C ALA A 124 13.48 4.42 5.89
N VAL A 125 12.36 3.74 5.56
CA VAL A 125 11.50 3.06 6.54
C VAL A 125 12.28 2.01 7.33
N SER A 126 13.12 1.23 6.66
CA SER A 126 13.93 0.19 7.31
C SER A 126 14.97 0.78 8.26
N SER A 127 15.65 1.86 7.86
CA SER A 127 16.58 2.61 8.71
C SER A 127 15.87 3.18 9.94
N TYR A 128 14.70 3.80 9.75
CA TYR A 128 13.88 4.32 10.84
C TYR A 128 13.56 3.25 11.90
N PHE A 129 13.10 2.07 11.49
CA PHE A 129 12.78 1.00 12.46
C PHE A 129 14.02 0.33 13.06
N ALA A 130 15.13 0.25 12.33
CA ALA A 130 16.39 -0.22 12.90
C ALA A 130 16.87 0.68 14.06
N GLU A 131 16.59 1.98 14.00
CA GLU A 131 16.95 2.95 15.03
C GLU A 131 15.92 3.02 16.17
N THR A 132 14.63 3.04 15.85
CA THR A 132 13.54 3.27 16.82
C THR A 132 13.05 2.00 17.50
N THR A 133 13.13 0.85 16.83
CA THR A 133 12.69 -0.45 17.34
C THR A 133 13.72 -1.56 17.05
N PRO A 134 14.95 -1.47 17.60
CA PRO A 134 16.08 -2.36 17.26
C PRO A 134 15.86 -3.84 17.61
N SER A 135 14.86 -4.17 18.43
CA SER A 135 14.46 -5.56 18.71
C SER A 135 13.65 -6.19 17.59
N GLU A 136 13.13 -5.39 16.66
CA GLU A 136 12.36 -5.84 15.50
C GLU A 136 13.27 -6.10 14.30
N THR A 137 12.91 -7.06 13.46
CA THR A 137 13.65 -7.37 12.24
C THR A 137 12.88 -6.91 11.03
N THR A 138 13.53 -6.14 10.16
CA THR A 138 13.01 -5.78 8.85
C THR A 138 13.54 -6.77 7.82
N THR A 139 12.66 -7.30 6.96
CA THR A 139 13.04 -8.25 5.90
C THR A 139 12.65 -7.67 4.54
N PRO A 140 13.62 -7.34 3.66
CA PRO A 140 13.31 -6.81 2.35
C PRO A 140 12.80 -7.90 1.40
N TYR A 141 11.73 -7.60 0.67
CA TYR A 141 11.20 -8.44 -0.40
C TYR A 141 11.20 -7.65 -1.73
N PRO A 142 12.29 -7.69 -2.51
CA PRO A 142 12.36 -6.98 -3.77
C PRO A 142 11.33 -7.49 -4.77
N CYS A 143 10.52 -6.58 -5.29
CA CYS A 143 9.50 -6.85 -6.29
C CYS A 143 9.77 -6.02 -7.55
N LYS A 144 9.49 -6.60 -8.72
CA LYS A 144 9.51 -5.87 -10.01
C LYS A 144 8.08 -5.62 -10.45
N LEU A 145 7.78 -4.38 -10.80
CA LEU A 145 6.49 -4.00 -11.37
C LEU A 145 6.59 -4.03 -12.89
N PHE A 146 5.72 -4.81 -13.53
CA PHE A 146 5.63 -4.94 -14.97
C PHE A 146 4.28 -4.37 -15.42
N TYR A 147 4.27 -3.09 -15.77
CA TYR A 147 3.07 -2.43 -16.30
C TYR A 147 3.10 -2.39 -17.82
N MET A 148 1.91 -2.55 -18.40
CA MET A 148 1.70 -2.31 -19.82
C MET A 148 1.19 -0.89 -20.03
N ASN A 149 1.80 -0.18 -20.97
CA ASN A 149 1.21 1.06 -21.47
C ASN A 149 -0.02 0.76 -22.35
N GLN A 150 -0.76 1.79 -22.75
CA GLN A 150 -1.99 1.61 -23.52
C GLN A 150 -1.75 0.93 -24.88
N GLU A 151 -0.63 1.22 -25.54
CA GLU A 151 -0.26 0.60 -26.82
C GLU A 151 -0.02 -0.91 -26.66
N GLN A 152 0.69 -1.32 -25.60
CA GLN A 152 0.93 -2.72 -25.25
C GLN A 152 -0.39 -3.44 -24.93
N ILE A 153 -1.27 -2.82 -24.13
CA ILE A 153 -2.60 -3.38 -23.83
C ILE A 153 -3.40 -3.61 -25.11
N ASN A 154 -3.42 -2.63 -26.02
CA ASN A 154 -4.14 -2.73 -27.29
C ASN A 154 -3.57 -3.85 -28.16
N SER A 155 -2.24 -3.97 -28.24
CA SER A 155 -1.58 -5.02 -29.03
C SER A 155 -1.93 -6.44 -28.57
N VAL A 156 -2.10 -6.64 -27.25
CA VAL A 156 -2.42 -7.97 -26.69
C VAL A 156 -3.87 -8.36 -26.93
N ARG A 157 -4.80 -7.39 -27.01
CA ARG A 157 -6.23 -7.66 -27.28
C ARG A 157 -6.49 -8.25 -28.65
N GLU A 158 -5.61 -7.99 -29.61
CA GLU A 158 -5.72 -8.47 -30.98
C GLU A 158 -5.01 -9.82 -31.20
N LEU A 159 -4.33 -10.34 -30.18
CA LEU A 159 -3.63 -11.62 -30.28
C LEU A 159 -4.62 -12.79 -30.37
N THR A 160 -4.39 -13.66 -31.35
CA THR A 160 -5.04 -14.97 -31.37
C THR A 160 -4.42 -15.82 -30.26
N LEU A 161 -5.23 -16.21 -29.28
CA LEU A 161 -4.78 -17.05 -28.17
C LEU A 161 -4.33 -18.44 -28.68
N PRO A 162 -3.25 -19.02 -28.12
CA PRO A 162 -2.83 -20.36 -28.48
C PRO A 162 -3.91 -21.39 -28.11
N LYS A 163 -4.01 -22.46 -28.90
CA LYS A 163 -4.89 -23.59 -28.58
C LYS A 163 -4.43 -24.25 -27.28
N LEU A 164 -5.37 -24.48 -26.37
CA LEU A 164 -5.10 -25.21 -25.13
C LEU A 164 -4.82 -26.69 -25.42
N PRO A 165 -3.99 -27.36 -24.61
CA PRO A 165 -3.83 -28.81 -24.68
C PRO A 165 -5.17 -29.54 -24.44
N PRO A 166 -5.36 -30.76 -24.97
CA PRO A 166 -6.55 -31.56 -24.71
C PRO A 166 -6.80 -31.75 -23.20
N GLY A 167 -8.06 -31.56 -22.77
CA GLY A 167 -8.47 -31.70 -21.37
C GLY A 167 -8.35 -30.42 -20.52
N TYR A 168 -7.87 -29.31 -21.10
CA TYR A 168 -7.84 -28.00 -20.44
C TYR A 168 -8.87 -27.07 -21.07
N GLU A 169 -9.46 -26.21 -20.23
CA GLU A 169 -10.37 -25.15 -20.64
C GLU A 169 -10.01 -23.83 -19.95
N LEU A 170 -10.32 -22.71 -20.59
CA LEU A 170 -10.27 -21.40 -19.94
C LEU A 170 -11.62 -21.16 -19.24
N GLY A 171 -11.56 -20.84 -17.96
CA GLY A 171 -12.73 -20.49 -17.16
C GLY A 171 -12.38 -19.40 -16.15
N SER A 172 -13.38 -18.97 -15.40
CA SER A 172 -13.19 -18.14 -14.22
C SER A 172 -13.08 -19.02 -12.98
N ALA A 173 -12.28 -18.60 -12.01
CA ALA A 173 -12.25 -19.26 -10.71
C ALA A 173 -13.62 -19.13 -10.03
N ASP A 174 -14.06 -20.20 -9.36
CA ASP A 174 -15.20 -20.23 -8.45
C ASP A 174 -14.65 -20.13 -7.02
N PRO A 175 -14.69 -18.95 -6.37
CA PRO A 175 -14.06 -18.76 -5.06
C PRO A 175 -14.52 -19.77 -3.99
N GLU A 176 -15.76 -20.23 -4.05
CA GLU A 176 -16.29 -21.20 -3.09
C GLU A 176 -15.68 -22.60 -3.24
N LYS A 177 -15.33 -22.99 -4.47
CA LYS A 177 -14.74 -24.31 -4.77
C LYS A 177 -13.23 -24.28 -4.87
N ASP A 178 -12.67 -23.19 -5.37
CA ASP A 178 -11.28 -23.11 -5.79
C ASP A 178 -10.36 -22.50 -4.73
N ALA A 179 -10.89 -21.76 -3.74
CA ALA A 179 -10.06 -21.06 -2.75
C ALA A 179 -9.09 -21.99 -2.02
N GLU A 180 -9.55 -23.15 -1.53
CA GLU A 180 -8.67 -24.13 -0.87
C GLU A 180 -7.64 -24.73 -1.84
N LEU A 181 -8.04 -24.99 -3.08
CA LEU A 181 -7.17 -25.56 -4.11
C LEU A 181 -6.07 -24.59 -4.53
N ILE A 182 -6.38 -23.29 -4.61
CA ILE A 182 -5.44 -22.23 -4.93
C ILE A 182 -4.48 -22.02 -3.75
N THR A 183 -5.02 -21.76 -2.56
CA THR A 183 -4.23 -21.34 -1.40
C THR A 183 -3.33 -22.45 -0.86
N LYS A 184 -3.71 -23.73 -0.97
CA LYS A 184 -2.82 -24.85 -0.57
C LYS A 184 -1.50 -24.90 -1.36
N THR A 185 -1.43 -24.23 -2.52
CA THR A 185 -0.21 -24.15 -3.34
C THR A 185 0.70 -22.97 -2.98
N TRP A 186 0.23 -22.04 -2.14
CA TRP A 186 1.02 -20.88 -1.73
C TRP A 186 2.00 -21.27 -0.64
N ARG A 187 3.30 -21.13 -0.92
CA ARG A 187 4.40 -21.48 0.01
C ARG A 187 4.29 -20.76 1.37
N HIS A 188 3.73 -19.56 1.37
CA HIS A 188 3.58 -18.72 2.55
C HIS A 188 2.11 -18.55 2.96
N SER A 189 1.22 -19.47 2.52
CA SER A 189 -0.20 -19.43 2.89
C SER A 189 -0.36 -19.49 4.41
N ARG A 190 -1.25 -18.66 4.94
CA ARG A 190 -1.62 -18.61 6.35
C ARG A 190 -3.08 -19.06 6.53
N GLN A 191 -3.50 -19.17 7.78
CA GLN A 191 -4.84 -19.67 8.13
C GLN A 191 -5.98 -18.86 7.49
N ASN A 192 -5.77 -17.56 7.25
CA ASN A 192 -6.81 -16.66 6.77
C ASN A 192 -6.83 -16.47 5.24
N GLU A 193 -5.89 -17.09 4.50
CA GLU A 193 -5.78 -16.89 3.04
C GLU A 193 -6.94 -17.52 2.26
N VAL A 194 -7.50 -18.64 2.77
CA VAL A 194 -8.70 -19.26 2.19
C VAL A 194 -9.88 -18.29 2.27
N GLU A 195 -10.07 -17.67 3.43
CA GLU A 195 -11.14 -16.69 3.65
C GLU A 195 -10.93 -15.41 2.84
N GLN A 196 -9.69 -14.96 2.67
CA GLN A 196 -9.39 -13.83 1.80
C GLN A 196 -9.66 -14.13 0.30
N THR A 197 -9.50 -15.38 -0.11
CA THR A 197 -9.66 -15.80 -1.51
C THR A 197 -11.13 -16.05 -1.89
N ARG A 198 -11.99 -16.35 -0.89
CA ARG A 198 -13.43 -16.57 -1.06
C ARG A 198 -14.19 -15.26 -1.23
#